data_AF-A0A2T2RQZ6-F1
#
_entry.id   AF-A0A2T2RQZ6-F1
#
_cell.length_a   1.000
_cell.length_b   1.000
_cell.length_c   1.000
_cell.angle_alpha   90.00
_cell.angle_beta   90.00
_cell.angle_gamma   90.00
#
_symmetry.space_group_name_H-M   'P 1'
#
loop_
_entity.id
_entity.type
_entity.pdbx_description
1 polymer ?
#
loop_
_entity_poly.entity_id
_entity_poly.type
_entity_poly.pdbx_seq_one_letter_code
_entity_poly.pdbx_strand_id
1 'polypeptide(L)' 'MSLCGGVMALAVATAIAVMQITNTTHPPAGAEPLVVILEDVSWDFIFVPVLAGSVILVLCALVFNNFAPNREYPRYWS' A
#
# COMPACT_ATOMS: atom_id res chain seq x y z
N MET A 1 14.73 21.17 -10.66
CA MET A 1 14.73 20.48 -9.35
C MET A 1 13.75 21.08 -8.33
N SER A 2 13.57 22.40 -8.26
CA SER A 2 12.71 23.05 -7.23
C SER A 2 11.20 22.73 -7.32
N LEU A 3 10.63 22.57 -8.52
CA LEU A 3 9.19 22.30 -8.71
C LEU A 3 8.77 20.85 -8.38
N CYS A 4 9.70 19.90 -8.46
CA CYS A 4 9.40 18.48 -8.28
C CYS A 4 9.12 18.13 -6.80
N GLY A 5 9.75 18.84 -5.85
CA GLY A 5 9.54 18.64 -4.41
C GLY A 5 8.10 18.92 -3.96
N GLY A 6 7.46 19.95 -4.53
CA GLY A 6 6.07 20.28 -4.21
C GLY A 6 5.08 19.20 -4.65
N VAL A 7 5.29 18.63 -5.85
CA VAL A 7 4.44 17.56 -6.38
C VAL A 7 4.56 16.30 -5.54
N MET A 8 5.78 15.93 -5.14
CA MET A 8 6.03 14.80 -4.23
C MET A 8 5.39 14.98 -2.86
N ALA A 9 5.53 16.17 -2.25
CA ALA A 9 4.91 16.47 -0.96
C ALA A 9 3.37 16.41 -1.03
N LEU A 10 2.78 16.95 -2.09
CA LEU A 10 1.33 16.86 -2.32
C LEU A 10 0.88 15.42 -2.54
N ALA A 11 1.60 14.64 -3.35
CA ALA A 11 1.27 13.24 -3.61
C ALA A 11 1.26 12.41 -2.31
N VAL A 12 2.27 12.56 -1.45
CA VAL A 12 2.34 11.89 -0.14
C VAL A 12 1.24 12.38 0.79
N ALA A 13 1.05 13.70 0.90
CA ALA A 13 0.04 14.27 1.79
C ALA A 13 -1.37 13.80 1.40
N THR A 14 -1.70 13.76 0.10
CA THR A 14 -2.96 13.25 -0.41
C THR A 14 -3.11 11.75 -0.15
N ALA A 15 -2.07 10.94 -0.39
CA ALA A 15 -2.10 9.51 -0.10
C ALA A 15 -2.38 9.25 1.39
N ILE A 16 -1.67 9.94 2.29
CA ILE A 16 -1.88 9.84 3.73
C ILE A 16 -3.27 10.31 4.13
N ALA A 17 -3.76 11.44 3.59
CA ALA A 17 -5.10 11.93 3.87
C ALA A 17 -6.19 10.91 3.49
N VAL A 18 -6.07 10.28 2.32
CA VAL A 18 -7.00 9.22 1.90
C VAL A 18 -6.92 7.99 2.82
N MET A 19 -5.73 7.58 3.23
CA MET A 19 -5.55 6.49 4.20
C MET A 19 -6.20 6.80 5.56
N GLN A 20 -6.09 8.03 6.05
CA GLN A 20 -6.74 8.47 7.29
C GLN A 20 -8.27 8.43 7.15
N ILE A 21 -8.81 8.90 6.03
CA ILE A 21 -10.26 8.87 5.76
C ILE A 21 -10.79 7.43 5.72
N THR A 22 -10.02 6.52 5.12
CA THR A 22 -10.42 5.12 4.94
C THR A 22 -10.08 4.23 6.15
N ASN A 23 -9.43 4.78 7.20
CA ASN A 23 -8.88 4.02 8.33
C ASN A 23 -7.92 2.89 7.91
N THR A 24 -7.23 3.07 6.77
CA THR A 24 -6.26 2.09 6.23
C THR A 24 -4.83 2.61 6.31
N THR A 25 -4.50 3.33 7.40
CA THR A 25 -3.17 3.92 7.60
C THR A 25 -2.09 2.86 7.62
N HIS A 26 -1.41 2.73 6.49
CA HIS A 26 -0.25 1.87 6.31
C HIS A 26 0.97 2.77 6.05
N PRO A 27 1.81 3.04 7.08
CA PRO A 27 2.95 3.95 6.94
C PRO A 27 3.87 3.64 5.74
N PRO A 28 4.13 2.36 5.37
CA PRO A 28 4.89 2.04 4.16
C PRO A 28 4.21 2.50 2.86
N ALA A 29 2.88 2.46 2.77
CA ALA A 29 2.14 2.89 1.56
C ALA A 29 2.28 4.40 1.31
N GLY A 30 2.54 5.20 2.34
CA GLY A 30 2.77 6.64 2.19
C GLY A 30 4.08 6.99 1.46
N ALA A 31 5.06 6.08 1.43
CA ALA A 31 6.32 6.29 0.72
C ALA A 31 6.24 5.89 -0.76
N GLU A 32 5.22 5.12 -1.17
CA GLU A 32 5.08 4.63 -2.55
C GLU A 32 4.97 5.76 -3.59
N PRO A 33 4.19 6.84 -3.38
CA PRO A 33 4.14 7.96 -4.33
C PRO A 33 5.49 8.67 -4.51
N LEU A 34 6.35 8.68 -3.48
CA LEU A 34 7.70 9.25 -3.61
C LEU A 34 8.55 8.42 -4.55
N VAL A 35 8.58 7.10 -4.34
CA VAL A 35 9.36 6.17 -5.16
C VAL A 35 8.87 6.24 -6.62
N VAL A 36 7.56 6.27 -6.83
CA VAL A 36 6.97 6.33 -8.17
C VAL A 36 7.39 7.59 -8.94
N ILE A 37 7.39 8.74 -8.27
CA ILE A 37 7.76 10.03 -8.89
C ILE A 37 9.28 10.13 -9.07
N LEU A 38 10.07 9.61 -8.14
CA LEU A 38 11.54 9.66 -8.20
C LEU A 38 12.12 8.73 -9.28
N GLU A 39 11.53 7.55 -9.46
CA GLU A 39 11.98 6.53 -10.41
C GLU A 39 11.35 6.70 -11.80
N ASP A 40 10.47 7.71 -12.00
CA ASP A 40 9.74 7.97 -13.25
C ASP A 40 9.08 6.71 -13.84
N VAL A 41 8.48 5.89 -12.96
CA VAL A 41 7.91 4.59 -13.36
C VAL A 41 6.59 4.75 -14.09
N SER A 42 6.39 3.86 -15.07
CA SER A 42 5.17 3.80 -15.87
C SER A 42 3.94 3.34 -15.07
N TRP A 43 2.75 3.64 -15.59
CA TRP A 43 1.46 3.27 -14.98
C TRP A 43 1.30 1.77 -14.70
N ASP A 44 2.03 0.91 -15.40
CA ASP A 44 2.06 -0.55 -15.17
C ASP A 44 2.55 -0.93 -13.75
N PHE A 45 3.27 -0.03 -13.08
CA PHE A 45 3.71 -0.20 -11.70
C PHE A 45 2.53 -0.37 -10.72
N ILE A 46 1.36 0.16 -11.04
CA ILE A 46 0.17 -0.02 -10.20
C ILE A 46 -0.30 -1.49 -10.22
N PHE A 47 -0.19 -2.17 -11.36
CA PHE A 47 -0.72 -3.51 -11.52
C PHE A 47 0.23 -4.59 -11.02
N VAL A 48 1.52 -4.48 -11.35
CA VAL A 48 2.45 -5.60 -11.14
C VAL A 48 3.09 -5.56 -9.75
N PRO A 49 3.78 -4.49 -9.31
CA PRO A 49 4.30 -4.45 -7.95
C PRO A 49 3.25 -4.07 -6.88
N VAL A 50 2.38 -3.08 -7.12
CA VAL A 50 1.46 -2.59 -6.08
C VAL A 50 0.28 -3.55 -5.87
N LEU A 51 -0.50 -3.82 -6.92
CA LEU A 51 -1.67 -4.71 -6.82
C LEU A 51 -1.25 -6.17 -6.58
N ALA A 52 -0.35 -6.73 -7.41
CA ALA A 52 0.04 -8.13 -7.20
C ALA A 52 0.77 -8.33 -5.87
N GLY A 53 1.64 -7.39 -5.46
CA GLY A 53 2.31 -7.43 -4.16
C GLY A 53 1.32 -7.40 -2.99
N SER A 54 0.35 -6.48 -3.00
CA SER A 54 -0.68 -6.42 -1.95
C SER A 54 -1.53 -7.69 -1.88
N VAL A 55 -1.93 -8.27 -3.02
CA VAL A 55 -2.65 -9.55 -3.07
C VAL A 55 -1.81 -10.67 -2.47
N ILE A 56 -0.52 -10.76 -2.84
CA ILE A 56 0.39 -11.78 -2.30
C ILE A 56 0.51 -11.64 -0.78
N LEU A 57 0.66 -10.42 -0.25
CA LEU A 57 0.74 -10.19 1.20
C LEU A 57 -0.54 -10.64 1.92
N VAL A 58 -1.71 -10.34 1.36
CA VAL A 58 -2.99 -10.81 1.91
C VAL A 58 -3.10 -12.33 1.85
N LEU A 59 -2.71 -12.97 0.75
CA LEU A 59 -2.69 -14.42 0.62
C LEU A 59 -1.75 -15.08 1.62
N CYS A 60 -0.53 -14.55 1.78
CA CYS A 60 0.40 -15.01 2.80
C CYS A 60 -0.21 -14.85 4.20
N ALA A 61 -0.79 -13.70 4.52
CA ALA A 61 -1.44 -13.47 5.80
C ALA A 61 -2.59 -14.46 6.05
N LEU A 62 -3.40 -14.78 5.04
CA LEU A 62 -4.47 -15.79 5.15
C LEU A 62 -3.89 -17.19 5.40
N VAL A 63 -2.95 -17.65 4.57
CA VAL A 63 -2.38 -18.99 4.70
C VAL A 63 -1.69 -19.16 6.05
N PHE A 64 -0.80 -18.23 6.43
CA PHE A 64 -0.05 -18.34 7.68
C PHE A 64 -0.91 -18.18 8.92
N ASN A 65 -1.89 -17.27 8.92
CA ASN A 65 -2.72 -17.06 10.11
C ASN A 65 -3.75 -18.17 10.32
N ASN A 66 -4.23 -18.83 9.26
CA ASN A 66 -5.20 -19.95 9.36
C ASN A 66 -4.54 -21.33 9.51
N PHE A 67 -3.21 -21.44 9.33
CA PHE A 67 -2.51 -22.72 9.56
C PHE A 67 -2.37 -23.09 11.04
N ALA A 68 -2.50 -22.11 11.95
CA ALA A 68 -2.41 -22.35 13.38
C ALA A 68 -3.77 -22.85 13.92
N PRO A 69 -3.83 -23.99 14.64
CA PRO A 69 -5.07 -24.68 15.02
C PRO A 69 -6.00 -23.93 16.00
N ASN A 70 -5.71 -22.67 16.33
CA ASN A 70 -6.51 -21.81 17.22
C ASN A 70 -6.57 -20.34 16.72
N ARG A 71 -6.29 -20.10 15.44
CA ARG A 71 -6.37 -18.76 14.85
C ARG A 71 -7.19 -18.80 13.56
N GLU A 72 -8.27 -18.05 13.56
CA GLU A 72 -9.03 -17.74 12.35
C GLU A 72 -8.74 -16.29 11.96
N TYR A 73 -8.33 -16.10 10.71
CA TYR A 73 -8.11 -14.78 10.13
C TYR A 73 -8.72 -14.75 8.71
N PRO A 74 -9.54 -13.75 8.37
CA PRO A 74 -9.90 -12.60 9.18
C PRO A 74 -11.21 -12.82 9.95
N ARG A 75 -11.24 -12.42 11.23
CA ARG A 75 -12.40 -12.59 12.13
C ARG A 75 -13.66 -11.79 11.77
N TYR A 76 -13.61 -10.95 10.73
CA TYR A 76 -14.75 -10.12 10.32
C TYR A 76 -15.51 -10.70 9.12
N TRP A 77 -15.03 -11.79 8.53
CA TRP A 77 -15.70 -12.54 7.45
C TRP A 77 -16.43 -13.79 7.96
N SER A 78 -16.28 -14.13 9.24
CA SER A 78 -16.91 -15.26 9.93
C SER A 78 -18.20 -14.85 10.65
#